data_AF-A0A931C287-F1
#
_entry.id   AF-A0A931C287-F1
#
_cell.length_a   1.000
_cell.length_b   1.000
_cell.length_c   1.000
_cell.angle_alpha   90.00
_cell.angle_beta   90.00
_cell.angle_gamma   90.00
#
_symmetry.space_group_name_H-M   'P 1'
#
loop_
_entity.id
_entity.type
_entity.pdbx_description
1 polymer ?
#
loop_
_entity_poly.entity_id
_entity_poly.type
_entity_poly.pdbx_seq_one_letter_code
_entity_poly.pdbx_strand_id
1 'polypeptide(L)' 'MEANNLKNILIQRIQAINDEAFLNALKILTDAKVATDYYSLSQFEQEKINKARQQYTNGETYSQEEIKRDIDSWLKSA' A
#
# COMPACT_ATOMS: atom_id res chain seq x y z
N MET A 1 7.57 -25.29 17.67
CA MET A 1 8.31 -24.39 16.77
C MET A 1 7.42 -23.20 16.51
N GLU A 2 7.75 -22.02 17.03
CA GLU A 2 6.96 -20.81 16.80
C GLU A 2 7.04 -20.39 15.33
N ALA A 3 5.92 -19.93 14.76
CA ALA A 3 5.80 -19.60 13.34
C ALA A 3 6.88 -18.61 12.85
N ASN A 4 7.32 -17.70 13.71
CA ASN A 4 8.38 -16.73 13.41
C ASN A 4 9.76 -17.39 13.21
N ASN A 5 10.04 -18.47 13.93
CA ASN A 5 11.31 -19.19 13.77
C ASN A 5 11.36 -19.91 12.41
N LEU A 6 10.25 -20.56 12.03
CA LEU A 6 10.16 -21.21 10.72
C LEU A 6 10.33 -20.22 9.56
N LYS A 7 9.71 -19.03 9.66
CA LYS A 7 9.86 -17.96 8.69
C LYS A 7 11.33 -17.56 8.50
N ASN A 8 12.06 -17.33 9.60
CA ASN A 8 13.45 -16.91 9.55
C ASN A 8 14.37 -17.97 8.91
N ILE A 9 14.15 -19.24 9.24
CA ILE A 9 14.90 -20.36 8.65
C ILE A 9 14.67 -20.43 7.14
N LEU A 10 13.44 -20.22 6.68
CA LEU A 10 13.11 -20.23 5.25
C LEU A 10 13.79 -19.07 4.52
N ILE A 11 13.78 -17.86 5.08
CA ILE A 11 14.46 -16.68 4.50
C ILE A 11 15.95 -16.95 4.33
N GLN A 12 16.62 -17.44 5.37
CA GLN A 12 18.06 -17.75 5.32
C GLN A 12 18.39 -18.79 4.24
N ARG A 13 17.55 -19.83 4.11
CA ARG A 13 17.75 -20.86 3.07
C ARG A 13 17.55 -20.31 1.67
N ILE A 14 16.54 -19.46 1.46
CA ILE A 14 16.26 -18.85 0.15
C ILE A 14 17.40 -17.91 -0.27
N GLN A 15 17.93 -17.12 0.66
CA GLN A 15 19.05 -16.21 0.39
C GLN A 15 20.35 -16.93 0.01
N ALA A 16 20.52 -18.19 0.41
CA ALA A 16 21.70 -18.98 0.09
C ALA A 16 21.62 -19.67 -1.28
N ILE A 17 20.50 -19.57 -2.00
CA ILE A 17 20.29 -20.21 -3.31
C ILE A 17 20.81 -19.28 -4.42
N ASN A 18 21.70 -19.79 -5.25
CA ASN A 18 22.23 -19.10 -6.44
C ASN A 18 21.62 -19.61 -7.76
N ASP A 19 20.65 -20.53 -7.68
CA ASP A 19 19.95 -21.10 -8.84
C ASP A 19 18.68 -20.28 -9.14
N GLU A 20 18.74 -19.52 -10.23
CA GLU A 20 17.63 -18.67 -10.68
C GLU A 20 16.38 -19.46 -11.07
N ALA A 21 16.53 -20.63 -11.71
CA ALA A 21 15.38 -21.45 -12.11
C ALA A 21 14.63 -21.97 -10.89
N PHE A 22 15.36 -22.37 -9.86
CA PHE A 22 14.79 -22.80 -8.60
C PHE A 22 14.13 -21.63 -7.83
N LEU A 23 14.77 -20.47 -7.78
CA LEU A 23 14.18 -19.26 -7.18
C LEU A 23 12.89 -18.83 -7.90
N ASN A 24 12.85 -18.93 -9.22
CA ASN A 24 11.66 -18.63 -10.02
C ASN A 24 10.53 -19.64 -9.75
N ALA A 25 10.84 -20.93 -9.59
CA ALA A 25 9.85 -21.93 -9.18
C ALA A 25 9.29 -21.64 -7.77
N LEU A 26 10.15 -21.26 -6.82
CA LEU A 26 9.73 -20.85 -5.48
C LEU A 26 8.83 -19.61 -5.52
N LYS A 27 9.19 -18.61 -6.33
CA LYS A 27 8.40 -17.40 -6.53
C LYS A 27 6.99 -17.72 -7.03
N ILE A 28 6.85 -18.58 -8.03
CA ILE A 28 5.53 -19.00 -8.54
C ILE A 28 4.69 -19.66 -7.44
N LEU A 29 5.30 -20.53 -6.63
CA LEU A 29 4.60 -21.22 -5.52
C LEU A 29 4.19 -20.28 -4.38
N THR A 30 4.99 -19.26 -4.08
CA THR A 30 4.66 -18.26 -3.06
C THR A 30 3.64 -17.26 -3.58
N ASP A 31 3.79 -16.78 -4.81
CA ASP A 31 2.91 -15.80 -5.43
C ASP A 31 1.52 -16.39 -5.69
N ALA A 32 1.41 -17.68 -6.05
CA ALA A 32 0.12 -18.36 -6.21
C ALA A 32 -0.65 -18.55 -4.89
N LYS A 33 0.04 -18.48 -3.74
CA LYS A 33 -0.58 -18.54 -2.40
C LYS A 33 -0.87 -17.17 -1.80
N VAL A 34 -0.32 -16.10 -2.36
CA VAL A 34 -0.83 -14.75 -2.12
C VAL A 34 -2.10 -14.67 -2.95
N ALA A 35 -3.20 -15.11 -2.34
CA ALA A 35 -4.52 -14.92 -2.89
C ALA A 35 -4.63 -13.48 -3.42
N THR A 36 -5.25 -13.38 -4.58
CA THR A 36 -5.67 -12.19 -5.31
C THR A 36 -6.61 -11.31 -4.49
N ASP A 37 -6.25 -10.96 -3.27
CA ASP A 37 -6.91 -9.94 -2.48
C ASP A 37 -6.40 -8.60 -3.01
N TYR A 38 -6.90 -8.25 -4.20
CA TYR A 38 -6.88 -6.88 -4.64
C TYR A 38 -7.42 -6.05 -3.48
N TYR A 39 -6.61 -5.07 -3.06
CA TYR A 39 -6.99 -4.17 -2.00
C TYR A 39 -8.34 -3.55 -2.35
N SER A 40 -9.37 -3.94 -1.60
CA SER A 40 -10.73 -3.46 -1.78
C SER A 40 -10.88 -2.19 -0.98
N LEU A 41 -11.10 -1.08 -1.68
CA LEU A 41 -11.31 0.22 -1.05
C LEU A 41 -12.51 0.13 -0.10
N SER A 42 -12.32 0.61 1.12
CA SER A 42 -13.43 0.85 2.05
C SER A 42 -14.39 1.89 1.48
N GLN A 43 -15.61 1.93 2.01
CA GLN A 43 -16.60 2.94 1.61
C GLN A 43 -16.05 4.38 1.78
N PHE A 44 -15.34 4.64 2.88
CA PHE A 44 -14.72 5.93 3.14
C PHE A 44 -13.70 6.33 2.06
N GLU A 45 -12.88 5.39 1.62
CA GLU A 45 -11.86 5.64 0.59
C GLU A 45 -12.50 5.86 -0.78
N GLN A 46 -13.54 5.08 -1.11
CA GLN A 46 -14.31 5.27 -2.34
C GLN A 46 -14.96 6.65 -2.38
N GLU A 47 -15.57 7.08 -1.28
CA GLU A 47 -16.18 8.41 -1.16
C GLU A 47 -15.16 9.52 -1.32
N LYS A 48 -13.97 9.42 -0.68
CA LYS A 48 -12.89 10.39 -0.85
C LYS A 48 -12.40 10.48 -2.29
N ILE A 49 -12.20 9.35 -2.95
CA ILE A 49 -11.76 9.32 -4.36
C ILE A 49 -12.82 9.94 -5.27
N ASN A 50 -14.10 9.62 -5.05
CA ASN A 50 -15.19 10.17 -5.83
C ASN A 50 -15.29 11.70 -5.65
N LYS A 51 -15.17 12.19 -4.41
CA LYS A 51 -15.13 13.62 -4.14
C LYS A 51 -13.96 14.29 -4.86
N ALA A 52 -12.75 13.74 -4.77
CA ALA A 52 -11.58 14.30 -5.45
C ALA A 52 -11.76 14.37 -6.97
N ARG A 53 -12.36 13.34 -7.59
CA ARG A 53 -12.68 13.32 -9.02
C ARG A 53 -13.70 14.40 -9.40
N GLN A 54 -14.72 14.60 -8.59
CA GLN A 54 -15.71 15.66 -8.79
C GLN A 54 -15.07 17.05 -8.69
N GLN A 55 -14.26 17.28 -7.65
CA GLN A 55 -13.54 18.54 -7.45
C GLN A 55 -12.64 18.87 -8.64
N TYR A 56 -11.89 17.87 -9.13
CA TYR A 56 -11.05 18.02 -10.32
C TYR A 56 -11.89 18.40 -11.56
N THR A 57 -13.00 17.69 -11.79
CA THR A 57 -13.88 17.94 -12.95
C THR A 57 -14.51 19.33 -12.90
N ASN A 58 -14.84 19.81 -11.71
CA ASN A 58 -15.44 21.12 -11.48
C ASN A 58 -14.41 22.27 -11.44
N GLY A 59 -13.11 21.97 -11.52
CA GLY A 59 -12.06 22.98 -11.35
C GLY A 59 -11.99 23.55 -9.93
N GLU A 60 -12.46 22.80 -8.93
CA GLU A 60 -12.37 23.15 -7.52
C GLU A 60 -10.93 22.95 -7.03
N THR A 61 -10.10 23.95 -7.32
CA THR A 61 -8.70 24.01 -6.89
C THR A 61 -8.54 25.02 -5.76
N TYR A 62 -7.60 24.77 -4.86
CA TYR A 62 -7.17 25.72 -3.85
C TYR A 62 -5.85 26.36 -4.28
N SER A 63 -5.69 27.64 -4.00
CA SER A 63 -4.41 28.33 -4.11
C SER A 63 -3.46 27.86 -3.00
N GLN A 64 -2.16 28.09 -3.20
CA GLN A 64 -1.16 27.78 -2.18
C GLN A 64 -1.41 28.54 -0.87
N GLU A 65 -1.88 29.78 -0.97
CA GLU A 65 -2.18 30.66 0.16
C GLU A 65 -3.44 30.22 0.92
N GLU A 66 -4.41 29.62 0.23
CA GLU A 66 -5.60 29.01 0.84
C GLU A 66 -5.22 27.76 1.63
N ILE A 67 -4.49 26.83 1.00
CA ILE A 67 -4.01 25.61 1.66
C ILE A 67 -3.13 25.95 2.88
N LYS A 68 -2.23 26.94 2.75
CA LYS A 68 -1.35 27.34 3.86
C LYS A 68 -2.13 27.86 5.07
N ARG A 69 -3.18 28.67 4.83
CA ARG A 69 -4.04 29.18 5.92
C ARG A 69 -4.78 28.05 6.62
N ASP A 70 -5.28 27.08 5.86
CA ASP A 70 -5.99 25.93 6.43
C ASP A 70 -5.07 25.05 7.29
N ILE A 71 -3.85 24.80 6.82
CA ILE A 71 -2.83 24.06 7.58
C ILE A 71 -2.48 24.81 8.87
N ASP A 72 -2.23 26.11 8.79
CA ASP A 72 -1.89 26.95 9.96
C ASP A 72 -3.05 26.98 10.97
N SER A 73 -4.30 26.95 10.51
CA SER A 73 -5.48 26.86 11.38
C SER A 73 -5.56 25.51 12.06
N TRP A 74 -5.36 24.42 11.32
CA TRP A 74 -5.40 23.06 11.87
C TRP A 74 -4.35 22.86 12.96
N LEU A 75 -3.11 23.32 12.74
CA LEU A 75 -2.01 23.24 13.70
C LEU A 75 -2.26 24.05 14.98
N LYS A 76 -3.08 25.09 14.95
CA LYS A 76 -3.47 25.87 16.14
C LYS A 76 -4.62 25.23 16.92
N SER A 77 -5.39 24.36 16.27
CA SER A 77 -6.54 23.64 16.86
C SER A 77 -6.20 22.22 17.35
N ALA A 78 -4.96 21.77 17.12
CA ALA A 78 -4.39 20.52 17.64
C ALA A 78 -3.65 20.77 18.96
#